data_AF-A0A941XHC0-F1
#
_entry.id   AF-A0A941XHC0-F1
#
_cell.length_a   1.000
_cell.length_b   1.000
_cell.length_c   1.000
_cell.angle_alpha   90.00
_cell.angle_beta   90.00
_cell.angle_gamma   90.00
#
_symmetry.space_group_name_H-M   'P 1'
#
loop_
_entity.id
_entity.type
_entity.pdbx_description
1 polymer ?
#
loop_
_entity_poly.entity_id
_entity_poly.type
_entity_poly.pdbx_seq_one_letter_code
_entity_poly.pdbx_strand_id
1 'polypeptide(L)' 'MKTAEEVKDIVEHLLEGSDLFFVDIHMGKNNVIELFIDSPQGVDISTCSRISRELEARLDREKEDFELTV' A
#
# COMPACT_ATOMS: atom_id res chain seq x y z
N MET A 1 1.59 14.31 -5.74
CA MET A 1 1.05 12.97 -5.46
C MET A 1 1.85 11.98 -6.25
N LYS A 2 2.29 10.89 -5.62
CA LYS A 2 2.90 9.77 -6.35
C LYS A 2 1.86 9.12 -7.25
N THR A 3 2.29 8.63 -8.41
CA THR A 3 1.43 7.90 -9.35
C THR A 3 1.12 6.48 -8.86
N ALA A 4 0.09 5.85 -9.42
CA ALA A 4 -0.26 4.47 -9.07
C ALA A 4 0.92 3.51 -9.29
N GLU A 5 1.66 3.67 -10.39
CA GLU A 5 2.90 2.94 -10.64
C GLU A 5 3.95 3.14 -9.53
N GLU A 6 4.19 4.38 -9.09
CA GLU A 6 5.17 4.62 -8.01
C GLU A 6 4.75 4.00 -6.68
N VAL A 7 3.46 4.00 -6.36
CA VAL A 7 2.94 3.36 -5.15
C VAL A 7 3.07 1.84 -5.28
N LYS A 8 2.75 1.30 -6.46
CA LYS A 8 2.92 -0.12 -6.76
C LYS A 8 4.38 -0.56 -6.57
N ASP A 9 5.34 0.15 -7.13
CA ASP A 9 6.77 -0.18 -6.99
C ASP A 9 7.21 -0.21 -5.52
N ILE A 10 6.72 0.76 -4.73
CA ILE A 10 6.99 0.81 -3.29
C ILE A 10 6.39 -0.40 -2.57
N VAL A 11 5.16 -0.77 -2.92
CA VAL A 11 4.48 -1.93 -2.33
C VAL A 11 5.20 -3.21 -2.74
N GLU A 12 5.50 -3.43 -4.01
CA GLU A 12 6.23 -4.62 -4.46
C GLU A 12 7.55 -4.78 -3.71
N HIS A 13 8.31 -3.70 -3.53
CA HIS A 13 9.54 -3.74 -2.74
C HIS A 13 9.31 -4.00 -1.24
N LEU A 14 8.16 -3.55 -0.69
CA LEU A 14 7.75 -3.85 0.68
C LEU A 14 7.36 -5.31 0.89
N LEU A 15 6.83 -5.97 -0.15
CA LEU A 15 6.42 -7.36 -0.11
C LEU A 15 7.58 -8.33 -0.40
N GLU A 16 8.71 -7.84 -0.93
CA GLU A 16 9.89 -8.67 -1.20
C GLU A 16 10.35 -9.46 0.03
N GLY A 17 10.56 -10.77 -0.16
CA GLY A 17 10.97 -11.68 0.91
C GLY A 17 9.84 -12.11 1.85
N SER A 18 8.58 -11.74 1.57
CA SER A 18 7.39 -12.25 2.26
C SER A 18 6.57 -13.17 1.35
N ASP A 19 5.59 -13.87 1.94
CA ASP A 19 4.61 -14.70 1.20
C ASP A 19 3.42 -13.87 0.66
N LEU A 20 3.49 -12.54 0.77
CA LEU A 20 2.46 -11.62 0.30
C LEU A 20 2.72 -11.22 -1.16
N PHE A 21 1.67 -11.05 -1.92
CA PHE A 21 1.73 -10.57 -3.29
C PHE A 21 0.75 -9.43 -3.53
N PHE A 22 1.15 -8.50 -4.39
CA PHE A 22 0.32 -7.40 -4.85
C PHE A 22 -0.78 -7.93 -5.77
N VAL A 23 -2.02 -7.49 -5.55
CA VAL A 23 -3.17 -7.86 -6.38
C VAL A 23 -3.59 -6.68 -7.24
N ASP A 24 -3.91 -5.54 -6.63
CA ASP A 24 -4.39 -4.35 -7.35
C ASP A 24 -4.19 -3.07 -6.52
N ILE A 25 -4.26 -1.91 -7.20
CA ILE A 25 -4.29 -0.59 -6.58
C ILE A 25 -5.31 0.30 -7.27
N HIS A 26 -6.20 0.90 -6.48
CA HIS A 26 -7.11 1.93 -6.97
C HIS A 26 -6.74 3.29 -6.39
N MET A 27 -6.65 4.28 -7.27
CA MET A 27 -6.50 5.67 -6.89
C MET A 27 -7.79 6.44 -7.20
N GLY A 28 -8.52 6.78 -6.14
CA GLY A 28 -9.76 7.53 -6.18
C GLY A 28 -9.56 9.04 -6.26
N LYS A 29 -10.68 9.78 -6.31
CA LYS A 29 -10.68 11.24 -6.16
C LYS A 29 -10.21 11.62 -4.75
N ASN A 30 -9.64 12.81 -4.60
CA ASN A 30 -9.09 13.31 -3.33
C ASN A 30 -7.96 12.44 -2.76
N ASN A 31 -7.14 11.85 -3.62
CA ASN A 31 -5.95 11.08 -3.23
C ASN A 31 -6.27 9.89 -2.31
N VAL A 32 -7.43 9.25 -2.52
CA VAL A 32 -7.77 8.00 -1.85
C VAL A 32 -7.03 6.85 -2.54
N ILE A 33 -6.25 6.09 -1.80
CA ILE A 33 -5.49 4.93 -2.27
C ILE A 33 -6.05 3.68 -1.61
N GLU A 34 -6.56 2.76 -2.42
CA GLU A 34 -6.97 1.43 -1.98
C GLU A 34 -5.96 0.42 -2.51
N LEU A 35 -5.33 -0.31 -1.61
CA LEU A 35 -4.34 -1.33 -1.92
C LEU A 35 -4.91 -2.71 -1.64
N PHE A 36 -4.82 -3.61 -2.62
CA PHE A 36 -5.22 -5.00 -2.48
C PHE A 36 -3.99 -5.90 -2.48
N ILE A 37 -3.83 -6.67 -1.40
CA ILE A 37 -2.76 -7.66 -1.21
C ILE A 37 -3.36 -9.00 -0.83
N ASP A 38 -2.68 -10.08 -1.18
CA ASP A 38 -3.10 -11.43 -0.82
C ASP A 38 -1.88 -12.31 -0.49
N SER A 39 -2.12 -13.46 0.13
CA SER A 39 -1.10 -14.45 0.51
C SER A 39 -1.70 -15.84 0.46
N PRO A 40 -0.96 -16.87 0.00
CA PRO A 40 -1.44 -18.26 0.03
C PRO A 40 -1.76 -18.77 1.43
N GLN A 41 -1.17 -18.15 2.46
CA GLN A 41 -1.36 -18.50 3.87
C GLN A 41 -2.43 -17.62 4.55
N GLY A 42 -3.06 -16.70 3.81
CA GLY A 42 -3.94 -15.68 4.34
C GLY A 42 -3.19 -14.42 4.79
N VAL A 43 -3.96 -13.35 5.02
CA VAL A 43 -3.46 -12.04 5.47
C VAL A 43 -4.09 -11.70 6.81
N ASP A 44 -3.25 -11.52 7.83
CA ASP A 44 -3.68 -11.07 9.15
C ASP A 44 -3.85 -9.54 9.20
N ILE A 45 -4.75 -9.07 10.07
CA ILE A 45 -5.00 -7.62 10.29
C ILE A 45 -3.71 -6.89 10.68
N SER A 46 -2.81 -7.55 11.43
CA SER A 46 -1.50 -7.00 11.81
C SER A 46 -0.62 -6.72 10.59
N THR A 47 -0.70 -7.55 9.56
CA THR A 47 0.03 -7.38 8.29
C THR A 47 -0.49 -6.17 7.53
N CYS A 48 -1.81 -6.00 7.42
CA CYS A 48 -2.42 -4.82 6.79
C CYS A 48 -1.99 -3.54 7.52
N SER A 49 -2.02 -3.54 8.87
CA SER A 49 -1.59 -2.39 9.67
C SER A 49 -0.10 -2.07 9.47
N ARG A 50 0.76 -3.09 9.38
CA ARG A 50 2.18 -2.90 9.11
C ARG A 50 2.40 -2.27 7.73
N ILE A 51 1.77 -2.81 6.69
CA ILE A 51 1.91 -2.30 5.32
C ILE A 51 1.38 -0.87 5.22
N SER A 52 0.24 -0.59 5.82
CA SER A 52 -0.33 0.77 5.88
C SER A 52 0.69 1.76 6.48
N ARG A 53 1.28 1.46 7.64
CA ARG A 53 2.28 2.34 8.28
C ARG A 53 3.55 2.51 7.45
N GLU A 54 4.05 1.43 6.86
CA GLU A 54 5.27 1.45 6.04
C GLU A 54 5.06 2.22 4.73
N LEU A 55 3.89 2.10 4.13
CA LEU A 55 3.52 2.81 2.92
C LEU A 55 3.29 4.30 3.23
N GLU A 56 2.60 4.62 4.32
CA GLU A 56 2.45 5.99 4.84
C GLU A 56 3.80 6.65 5.19
N ALA A 57 4.79 5.91 5.68
CA ALA A 57 6.12 6.46 5.95
C ALA A 57 6.89 6.82 4.67
N ARG A 58 6.57 6.14 3.55
CA ARG A 58 7.18 6.38 2.23
C ARG A 58 6.39 7.39 1.39
N LEU A 59 5.09 7.52 1.65
CA LEU A 59 4.21 8.55 1.10
C LEU A 59 4.27 9.77 2.01
N ASP A 60 5.03 10.79 1.60
CA ASP A 60 5.31 12.02 2.36
C ASP A 60 4.01 12.76 2.81
N ARG A 61 3.45 12.37 3.96
CA ARG A 61 2.20 12.91 4.56
C ARG A 61 2.27 14.40 4.88
N GLU A 62 3.45 15.00 4.89
CA GLU A 62 3.62 16.41 5.20
C GLU A 62 3.40 17.31 3.97
N LYS A 63 3.36 16.75 2.76
CA LYS A 63 3.14 17.55 1.53
C LYS A 63 1.72 17.51 0.99
N GLU A 64 0.97 16.42 1.20
CA GLU A 64 -0.35 16.23 0.59
C GLU A 64 -1.29 15.41 1.49
N ASP A 65 -2.56 15.82 1.56
CA ASP A 65 -3.63 15.01 2.16
C ASP A 65 -3.95 13.81 1.26
N PHE A 66 -3.91 12.60 1.84
CA PHE A 66 -4.33 11.36 1.20
C PHE A 66 -4.97 10.42 2.22
N GLU A 67 -5.81 9.51 1.72
CA GLU A 67 -6.42 8.44 2.51
C GLU A 67 -5.86 7.11 2.01
N LEU A 68 -5.45 6.22 2.91
CA LEU A 68 -4.91 4.91 2.56
C LEU A 68 -5.72 3.80 3.22
N THR A 69 -6.17 2.84 2.42
CA THR A 69 -6.83 1.61 2.87
C THR A 69 -6.08 0.40 2.32
N VAL A 70 -5.86 -0.61 3.17
CA VAL A 70 -5.16 -1.88 2.88
C VAL A 70 -5.99 -3.05 3.38
#